data_AF-A0A3C0ZH32-F1
#
_entry.id   AF-A0A3C0ZH32-F1
#
_cell.length_a   1.000
_cell.length_b   1.000
_cell.length_c   1.000
_cell.angle_alpha   90.00
_cell.angle_beta   90.00
_cell.angle_gamma   90.00
#
_symmetry.space_group_name_H-M   'P 1'
#
loop_
_entity.id
_entity.type
_entity.pdbx_description
1 polymer ?
#
loop_
_entity_poly.entity_id
_entity_poly.type
_entity_poly.pdbx_seq_one_letter_code
_entity_poly.pdbx_strand_id
1 'polypeptide(L)'
;MLRRGLFEQFAISYLDGAGAQIRSRYSKEFKLFEQSFSISDEVISDFRSFAQKNQVKIDEKDFLKDLAYLKVRLKATIARSFWGNEGWFPLLLTTDTQFQKALSLLPEAEKIARVN
;
A
#
# COMPACT_ATOMS: atom_id res chain seq x y z
N MET A 1 11.70 -11.53 3.20
CA MET A 1 10.48 -11.72 2.38
C MET A 1 9.29 -11.92 3.31
N LEU A 2 8.40 -10.94 3.38
CA LEU A 2 7.14 -11.04 4.12
C LEU A 2 6.34 -12.26 3.61
N ARG A 3 5.72 -13.03 4.52
CA ARG A 3 4.88 -14.19 4.13
C ARG A 3 3.84 -13.71 3.14
N ARG A 4 3.72 -14.40 1.99
CA ARG A 4 2.83 -14.02 0.88
C ARG A 4 1.48 -13.56 1.40
N GLY A 5 0.83 -14.40 2.22
CA GLY A 5 -0.49 -14.17 2.84
C GLY A 5 -0.65 -12.95 3.75
N LEU A 6 0.42 -12.28 4.18
CA LEU A 6 0.31 -11.12 5.08
C LEU A 6 -0.34 -9.93 4.39
N PHE A 7 -0.02 -9.72 3.10
CA PHE A 7 -0.62 -8.65 2.31
C PHE A 7 -2.08 -8.92 2.03
N GLU A 8 -2.44 -10.16 1.67
CA GLU A 8 -3.85 -10.51 1.44
C GLU A 8 -4.67 -10.43 2.72
N GLN A 9 -4.16 -10.92 3.86
CA GLN A 9 -4.85 -10.82 5.15
C GLN A 9 -5.04 -9.37 5.58
N PHE A 10 -4.01 -8.54 5.41
CA PHE A 10 -4.14 -7.11 5.69
C PHE A 10 -5.15 -6.45 4.77
N ALA A 11 -5.11 -6.72 3.46
CA ALA A 11 -6.04 -6.12 2.50
C ALA A 11 -7.49 -6.49 2.82
N ILE A 12 -7.77 -7.72 3.22
CA ILE A 12 -9.10 -8.14 3.69
C ILE A 12 -9.48 -7.35 4.94
N SER A 13 -8.65 -7.38 5.99
CA SER A 13 -8.93 -6.67 7.25
C SER A 13 -9.10 -5.16 7.06
N TYR A 14 -8.34 -4.56 6.15
CA TYR A 14 -8.42 -3.14 5.84
C TYR A 14 -9.72 -2.81 5.11
N LEU A 15 -10.11 -3.61 4.11
CA LEU A 15 -11.34 -3.41 3.35
C LEU A 15 -12.61 -3.70 4.16
N ASP A 16 -12.55 -4.55 5.18
CA ASP A 16 -13.67 -4.78 6.10
C ASP A 16 -13.78 -3.70 7.20
N GLY A 17 -12.73 -2.89 7.39
CA GLY A 17 -12.65 -1.85 8.42
C GLY A 17 -12.46 -0.46 7.84
N ALA A 18 -11.30 0.16 8.12
CA ALA A 18 -10.99 1.55 7.78
C ALA A 18 -11.07 1.88 6.27
N GLY A 19 -10.91 0.87 5.42
CA GLY A 19 -11.00 0.94 3.97
C GLY A 19 -12.36 0.57 3.38
N ALA A 20 -13.41 0.37 4.18
CA ALA A 20 -14.72 -0.08 3.68
C ALA A 20 -15.31 0.84 2.59
N GLN A 21 -15.11 2.17 2.71
CA GLN A 21 -15.56 3.12 1.67
C GLN A 21 -14.81 3.00 0.33
N ILE A 22 -13.64 2.33 0.28
CA ILE A 22 -12.87 2.18 -0.96
C ILE A 22 -13.65 1.32 -1.95
N ARG A 23 -14.31 0.27 -1.44
CA ARG A 23 -15.13 -0.61 -2.29
C ARG A 23 -16.27 0.18 -2.92
N SER A 24 -17.01 1.00 -2.18
CA SER A 24 -18.11 1.79 -2.75
C SER A 24 -17.63 2.90 -3.69
N ARG A 25 -16.50 3.54 -3.37
CA ARG A 25 -15.96 4.68 -4.13
C ARG A 25 -15.28 4.29 -5.44
N TYR A 26 -14.63 3.13 -5.48
CA TYR A 26 -13.72 2.79 -6.58
C TYR A 26 -14.06 1.51 -7.33
N SER A 27 -14.81 0.55 -6.76
CA SER A 27 -15.01 -0.78 -7.38
C SER A 27 -15.60 -0.78 -8.80
N LYS A 28 -16.32 0.28 -9.17
CA LYS A 28 -16.97 0.41 -10.48
C LYS A 28 -16.01 0.89 -11.58
N GLU A 29 -14.93 1.57 -11.24
CA GLU A 29 -14.04 2.19 -12.22
C GLU A 29 -12.56 2.02 -11.83
N PHE A 30 -11.91 1.06 -12.49
CA PHE A 30 -10.49 0.75 -12.24
C PHE A 30 -9.57 1.96 -12.49
N LYS A 31 -9.80 2.74 -13.55
CA LYS A 31 -8.97 3.92 -13.86
C LYS A 31 -9.03 4.97 -12.75
N LEU A 32 -10.20 5.21 -12.17
CA LEU A 32 -10.37 6.11 -11.04
C LEU A 32 -9.58 5.62 -9.82
N PHE A 33 -9.62 4.32 -9.53
CA PHE A 33 -8.79 3.72 -8.48
C PHE A 33 -7.29 3.87 -8.77
N GLU A 34 -6.86 3.53 -9.98
CA GLU A 34 -5.47 3.59 -10.39
C GLU A 34 -4.90 5.01 -10.23
N GLN A 35 -5.66 6.03 -10.61
CA GLN A 35 -5.19 7.42 -10.61
C GLN A 35 -5.37 8.13 -9.26
N SER A 36 -6.46 7.88 -8.54
CA SER A 36 -6.83 8.67 -7.36
C SER A 36 -6.59 7.97 -6.03
N PHE A 37 -6.47 6.64 -6.00
CA PHE A 37 -6.19 5.93 -4.75
C PHE A 37 -4.67 5.76 -4.55
N SER A 38 -4.19 6.14 -3.37
CA SER A 38 -2.81 5.96 -2.94
C SER A 38 -2.77 5.43 -1.51
N ILE A 39 -1.77 4.61 -1.20
CA ILE A 39 -1.54 4.16 0.16
C ILE A 39 -0.93 5.32 0.96
N SER A 40 -1.69 5.82 1.93
CA SER A 40 -1.24 6.86 2.86
C SER A 40 -0.25 6.30 3.88
N ASP A 41 0.45 7.19 4.58
CA ASP A 41 1.37 6.79 5.65
C ASP A 41 0.63 6.15 6.83
N GLU A 42 -0.62 6.54 7.06
CA GLU A 42 -1.51 5.88 8.04
C GLU A 42 -1.73 4.40 7.70
N VAL A 43 -2.06 4.08 6.44
CA VAL A 43 -2.24 2.69 6.00
C VAL A 43 -0.94 1.89 6.10
N ILE A 44 0.22 2.53 5.90
CA ILE A 44 1.52 1.89 6.13
C ILE A 44 1.77 1.62 7.60
N SER A 45 1.41 2.55 8.49
CA SER A 45 1.49 2.37 9.95
C SER A 45 0.58 1.23 10.42
N ASP A 46 -0.63 1.15 9.87
CA ASP A 46 -1.56 0.06 10.14
C ASP A 46 -1.01 -1.29 9.67
N PHE A 47 -0.42 -1.33 8.47
CA PHE A 47 0.22 -2.54 7.95
C PHE A 47 1.39 -2.98 8.83
N ARG A 48 2.23 -2.03 9.28
CA ARG A 48 3.33 -2.30 10.21
C ARG A 48 2.83 -2.91 11.51
N SER A 49 1.80 -2.29 12.10
CA SER A 49 1.17 -2.77 13.34
C SER A 49 0.55 -4.15 13.16
N PHE A 50 -0.10 -4.40 12.01
CA PHE A 50 -0.66 -5.70 11.66
C PHE A 50 0.42 -6.78 11.52
N ALA A 51 1.53 -6.46 10.85
CA ALA A 51 2.67 -7.36 10.69
C ALA A 51 3.31 -7.72 12.05
N GLN A 52 3.49 -6.75 12.95
CA GLN A 52 3.99 -6.98 14.31
C GLN A 52 3.05 -7.89 15.13
N LYS A 53 1.74 -7.67 15.06
CA LYS A 53 0.74 -8.54 15.70
C LYS A 53 0.80 -9.99 15.19
N ASN A 54 1.11 -10.16 13.91
CA ASN A 54 1.33 -11.46 13.28
C ASN A 54 2.75 -12.02 13.51
N GLN A 55 3.48 -11.50 14.49
CA GLN A 55 4.84 -11.92 14.89
C GLN A 55 5.87 -11.84 13.74
N VAL A 56 5.65 -10.96 12.77
CA VAL A 56 6.61 -10.69 11.71
C VAL A 56 7.62 -9.70 12.23
N LYS A 57 8.90 -10.10 12.26
CA LYS A 57 10.00 -9.20 12.57
C LYS A 57 10.14 -8.17 11.45
N ILE A 58 10.09 -6.90 11.82
CA ILE A 58 10.31 -5.76 10.92
C ILE A 58 11.62 -5.11 11.34
N ASP A 59 12.58 -5.09 10.43
CA ASP A 59 13.76 -4.24 10.56
C ASP A 59 13.40 -2.84 10.02
N GLU A 60 13.63 -1.80 10.82
CA GLU A 60 13.21 -0.44 10.46
C GLU A 60 13.95 0.09 9.22
N LYS A 61 15.24 -0.24 9.08
CA LYS A 61 16.03 0.23 7.93
C LYS A 61 15.56 -0.44 6.65
N ASP A 62 15.27 -1.73 6.70
CA ASP A 62 14.74 -2.45 5.53
C ASP A 62 13.30 -2.02 5.22
N PHE A 63 12.48 -1.80 6.25
CA PHE A 63 11.10 -1.31 6.07
C PHE A 63 11.04 0.05 5.40
N LEU A 64 11.91 0.99 5.81
CA LEU A 64 12.00 2.32 5.20
C LEU A 64 12.54 2.27 3.77
N LYS A 65 13.55 1.43 3.51
CA LYS A 65 14.06 1.20 2.14
C LYS A 65 12.99 0.63 1.21
N ASP A 66 12.15 -0.27 1.72
CA ASP A 66 11.12 -0.94 0.94
C ASP A 66 9.78 -0.19 0.94
N LEU A 67 9.67 0.99 1.56
CA LEU A 67 8.39 1.65 1.81
C LEU A 67 7.61 1.95 0.52
N ALA A 68 8.29 2.37 -0.54
CA ALA A 68 7.67 2.59 -1.84
C ALA A 68 7.16 1.27 -2.46
N TYR A 69 7.93 0.19 -2.36
CA TYR A 69 7.50 -1.14 -2.80
C TYR A 69 6.31 -1.63 -1.98
N LEU A 70 6.31 -1.43 -0.65
CA LEU A 70 5.21 -1.81 0.23
C LEU A 70 3.91 -1.09 -0.14
N LYS A 71 3.96 0.23 -0.38
CA LYS A 71 2.81 1.01 -0.84
C LYS A 71 2.22 0.46 -2.14
N VAL A 72 3.06 0.19 -3.12
CA VAL A 72 2.64 -0.39 -4.41
C VAL A 72 2.04 -1.77 -4.23
N ARG A 73 2.71 -2.64 -3.47
CA ARG A 73 2.28 -4.01 -3.22
C ARG A 73 0.93 -4.03 -2.51
N LEU A 74 0.73 -3.16 -1.52
CA LEU A 74 -0.53 -2.99 -0.82
C LEU A 74 -1.64 -2.48 -1.75
N LYS A 75 -1.37 -1.46 -2.56
CA LYS A 75 -2.32 -0.94 -3.55
C LYS A 75 -2.76 -2.02 -4.53
N ALA A 76 -1.80 -2.77 -5.09
CA ALA A 76 -2.07 -3.89 -5.99
C ALA A 76 -2.93 -4.96 -5.29
N THR A 77 -2.64 -5.26 -4.02
CA THR A 77 -3.39 -6.25 -3.24
C THR A 77 -4.83 -5.84 -2.98
N ILE A 78 -5.04 -4.58 -2.65
CA ILE A 78 -6.39 -4.02 -2.53
C ILE A 78 -7.12 -4.07 -3.89
N ALA A 79 -6.44 -3.71 -4.98
CA ALA A 79 -7.04 -3.76 -6.33
C ALA A 79 -7.48 -5.19 -6.71
N ARG A 80 -6.69 -6.19 -6.35
CA ARG A 80 -7.01 -7.60 -6.62
C ARG A 80 -8.25 -8.08 -5.88
N SER A 81 -8.56 -7.50 -4.71
CA SER A 81 -9.82 -7.78 -4.00
C SER A 81 -11.06 -7.27 -4.74
N PHE A 82 -10.90 -6.41 -5.75
CA PHE A 82 -12.00 -5.88 -6.55
C PHE A 82 -12.03 -6.44 -7.98
N TRP A 83 -10.87 -6.56 -8.63
CA TRP A 83 -10.76 -6.90 -10.06
C TRP A 83 -9.92 -8.16 -10.33
N GLY A 84 -9.59 -8.94 -9.29
CA GLY A 84 -8.74 -10.11 -9.45
C GLY A 84 -7.39 -9.77 -10.07
N ASN A 85 -6.88 -10.63 -10.94
CA ASN A 85 -5.55 -10.44 -11.53
C ASN A 85 -5.49 -9.27 -12.53
N GLU A 86 -6.63 -8.86 -13.10
CA GLU A 86 -6.71 -7.75 -14.07
C GLU A 86 -6.42 -6.40 -13.43
N GLY A 87 -6.80 -6.19 -12.16
CA GLY A 87 -6.45 -4.99 -11.41
C GLY A 87 -5.06 -5.03 -10.76
N TRP A 88 -4.44 -6.21 -10.71
CA TRP A 88 -3.17 -6.42 -10.01
C TRP A 88 -1.95 -6.11 -10.90
N PHE A 89 -1.93 -6.64 -12.13
CA PHE A 89 -0.77 -6.52 -13.02
C PHE A 89 -0.49 -5.09 -13.51
N PRO A 90 -1.48 -4.26 -13.90
CA PRO A 90 -1.22 -2.90 -14.36
C PRO A 90 -0.57 -2.02 -13.29
N LEU A 91 -0.95 -2.21 -12.03
CA LEU A 91 -0.39 -1.46 -10.90
C LEU A 91 1.05 -1.86 -10.57
N LEU A 92 1.42 -3.13 -10.74
CA LEU A 92 2.81 -3.57 -10.60
C LEU A 92 3.68 -3.11 -11.78
N LEU A 93 3.12 -2.97 -12.98
CA LEU A 93 3.87 -2.55 -14.17
C LEU A 93 4.05 -1.02 -14.26
N THR A 94 3.11 -0.22 -13.75
CA THR A 94 3.24 1.25 -13.62
C THR A 94 4.19 1.69 -12.51
N THR A 95 4.72 0.71 -11.75
CA THR A 95 5.55 0.93 -10.58
C THR A 95 6.87 1.59 -10.93
N ASP A 96 7.51 1.32 -12.06
CA ASP A 96 8.83 1.90 -12.37
C ASP A 96 8.80 3.43 -12.34
N THR A 97 7.81 4.04 -13.00
CA THR A 97 7.68 5.50 -13.09
C THR A 97 7.18 6.13 -11.79
N GLN A 98 6.26 5.46 -11.08
CA GLN A 98 5.74 5.95 -9.79
C GLN A 98 6.76 5.77 -8.67
N PHE A 99 7.59 4.74 -8.72
CA PHE A 99 8.67 4.46 -7.78
C PHE A 99 9.76 5.53 -7.87
N GLN A 100 10.17 5.91 -9.09
CA GLN A 100 11.11 7.02 -9.29
C GLN A 100 10.57 8.35 -8.73
N LYS A 101 9.28 8.64 -8.94
CA LYS A 101 8.63 9.84 -8.36
C LYS A 101 8.46 9.78 -6.84
N ALA A 102 8.16 8.61 -6.28
CA ALA A 102 8.02 8.44 -4.84
C ALA A 102 9.37 8.56 -4.12
N LEU A 103 10.44 8.00 -4.70
CA LEU A 103 11.80 8.17 -4.18
C LEU A 103 12.23 9.63 -4.13
N SER A 104 11.79 10.46 -5.09
CA SER A 104 12.05 11.90 -5.08
C SER A 104 11.13 12.71 -4.16
N LEU A 105 10.18 12.08 -3.46
CA LEU A 105 9.22 12.75 -2.55
C LEU A 105 9.33 12.30 -1.09
N LEU A 106 10.02 11.17 -0.82
CA LEU A 106 10.24 10.64 0.52
C LEU A 106 11.14 11.53 1.40
N PRO A 107 12.25 12.12 0.91
CA PRO A 107 13.05 13.06 1.69
C PRO A 107 12.28 14.30 2.17
N GLU A 108 11.28 14.73 1.41
CA GLU A 108 10.46 15.90 1.66
C GLU A 108 9.44 15.64 2.77
N ALA A 109 8.84 14.44 2.79
CA ALA A 109 7.89 14.03 3.81
C ALA A 109 8.55 13.87 5.20
N GLU A 110 9.78 13.33 5.26
CA GLU A 110 10.56 13.27 6.50
C GLU A 110 10.86 14.65 7.09
N LYS A 111 11.02 15.66 6.23
CA LYS A 111 11.23 17.04 6.68
C LYS A 111 9.99 17.63 7.32
N ILE A 112 8.80 17.32 6.80
CA ILE A 112 7.52 17.86 7.30
C ILE A 112 7.13 17.19 8.64
N ALA A 113 7.41 15.90 8.80
CA ALA A 113 7.12 15.17 10.04
C ALA A 113 7.97 15.61 11.24
N ARG A 114 9.05 16.37 11.04
CA ARG A 114 9.91 16.90 12.12
C ARG A 114 9.59 18.34 12.53
N VAL A 115 8.56 18.98 11.96
CA VAL A 115 8.24 20.41 12.21
C VAL A 115 6.94 20.63 12.99
N ASN A 116 6.34 19.61 13.59
CA ASN A 116 5.17 19.75 14.48
C ASN A 116 5.45 19.18 15.86
#